data_AF-A0A9E6EHL6-F1
#
_entry.id   AF-A0A9E6EHL6-F1
#
_cell.length_a   1.000
_cell.length_b   1.000
_cell.length_c   1.000
_cell.angle_alpha   90.00
_cell.angle_beta   90.00
_cell.angle_gamma   90.00
#
_symmetry.space_group_name_H-M   'P 1'
#
loop_
_entity.id
_entity.type
_entity.pdbx_description
1 polymer ?
#
loop_
_entity_poly.entity_id
_entity_poly.type
_entity_poly.pdbx_seq_one_letter_code
_entity_poly.pdbx_strand_id
1 'polypeptide(L)'
;MNNVLGAILALASVHYLQAEDGSPLQAHMETIVKACQRGGTLVKGLLGFARQDLAEKREVDLNAVVREQVALLERTTLQKVDLEVDLAPDLPPILGDPAALNHALMNLCVNAVDAMPAGGTLILRTWREGGRARLEVADTGNGMTEEVLRKATDPFFTTKP
;
A
#
# COMPACT_ATOMS: atom_id res chain seq x y z
N MET A 1 15.74 -13.18 6.61
CA MET A 1 14.77 -13.28 7.73
C MET A 1 13.39 -13.79 7.30
N ASN A 2 12.93 -13.57 6.05
CA ASN A 2 11.65 -14.10 5.55
C ASN A 2 11.49 -15.62 5.67
N ASN A 3 12.57 -16.40 5.60
CA ASN A 3 12.50 -17.86 5.66
C ASN A 3 12.05 -18.40 7.03
N VAL A 4 12.43 -17.72 8.13
CA VAL A 4 12.08 -18.17 9.50
C VAL A 4 10.61 -17.85 9.81
N LEU A 5 10.18 -16.61 9.53
CA LEU A 5 8.77 -16.22 9.68
C LEU A 5 7.86 -17.03 8.76
N GLY A 6 8.32 -17.37 7.54
CA GLY A 6 7.58 -18.23 6.62
C GLY A 6 7.36 -19.64 7.18
N ALA A 7 8.39 -20.23 7.79
CA ALA A 7 8.28 -21.56 8.43
C ALA A 7 7.32 -21.55 9.63
N ILE A 8 7.42 -20.54 10.50
CA ILE A 8 6.52 -20.39 11.66
C ILE A 8 5.07 -20.16 11.20
N LEU A 9 4.88 -19.30 10.20
CA LEU A 9 3.56 -19.02 9.63
C LEU A 9 2.94 -20.28 9.03
N ALA A 10 3.70 -21.06 8.26
CA ALA A 10 3.21 -22.30 7.65
C ALA A 10 2.76 -23.31 8.72
N LEU A 11 3.60 -23.55 9.73
CA LEU A 11 3.30 -24.50 10.81
C LEU A 11 2.08 -24.04 11.63
N ALA A 12 2.04 -22.76 12.01
CA ALA A 12 0.92 -22.19 12.76
C ALA A 12 -0.39 -22.23 11.95
N SER A 13 -0.33 -22.00 10.64
CA SER A 13 -1.52 -22.07 9.76
C SER A 13 -2.08 -23.49 9.66
N VAL A 14 -1.21 -24.50 9.56
CA VAL A 14 -1.63 -25.91 9.56
C VAL A 14 -2.29 -26.27 10.89
N HIS A 15 -1.68 -25.90 12.02
CA HIS A 15 -2.23 -26.19 13.33
C HIS A 15 -3.50 -25.39 13.64
N TYR A 16 -3.66 -24.19 13.10
CA TYR A 16 -4.91 -23.43 13.18
C TYR A 16 -6.07 -24.16 12.49
N LEU A 17 -5.83 -24.71 11.30
CA LEU A 17 -6.83 -25.46 10.53
C LEU A 17 -7.19 -26.82 11.16
N GLN A 18 -6.28 -27.40 11.95
CA GLN A 18 -6.48 -28.68 12.64
C GLN A 18 -7.05 -28.54 14.05
N ALA A 19 -7.05 -27.33 14.61
CA ALA A 19 -7.56 -27.08 15.95
C ALA A 19 -9.09 -27.13 15.96
N GLU A 20 -9.67 -27.62 17.06
CA GLU A 20 -11.11 -27.56 17.26
C GLU A 20 -11.60 -26.11 17.30
N ASP A 21 -12.75 -25.85 16.68
CA ASP A 21 -13.34 -24.52 16.61
C ASP A 21 -13.64 -23.96 18.00
N GLY A 22 -13.18 -22.73 18.24
CA GLY A 22 -13.31 -22.05 19.53
C GLY A 22 -12.34 -22.55 20.60
N SER A 23 -11.45 -23.48 20.30
CA SER A 23 -10.46 -23.96 21.28
C SER A 23 -9.42 -22.88 21.62
N PRO A 24 -8.86 -22.90 22.85
CA PRO A 24 -7.73 -22.04 23.21
C PRO A 24 -6.54 -22.21 22.26
N LEU A 25 -6.33 -23.42 21.73
CA LEU A 25 -5.28 -23.70 20.76
C LEU A 25 -5.51 -22.93 19.46
N GLN A 26 -6.74 -22.90 18.93
CA GLN A 26 -7.09 -22.15 17.73
C GLN A 26 -6.80 -20.65 17.91
N ALA A 27 -7.19 -20.07 19.05
CA ALA A 27 -6.93 -18.67 19.38
C ALA A 27 -5.42 -18.34 19.49
N HIS A 28 -4.63 -19.24 20.09
CA HIS A 28 -3.17 -19.09 20.14
C HIS A 28 -2.54 -19.15 18.74
N MET A 29 -2.96 -20.10 17.90
CA MET A 29 -2.44 -20.22 16.53
C MET A 29 -2.81 -19.00 15.69
N GLU A 30 -4.03 -18.47 15.82
CA GLU A 30 -4.46 -17.23 15.16
C GLU A 30 -3.56 -16.05 15.56
N THR A 31 -3.22 -15.95 16.84
CA THR A 31 -2.33 -14.91 17.37
C THR A 31 -0.93 -15.02 16.75
N ILE A 32 -0.38 -16.23 16.63
CA ILE A 32 0.92 -16.47 16.00
C ILE A 32 0.90 -16.12 14.51
N VAL A 33 -0.16 -16.50 13.79
CA VAL A 33 -0.35 -16.16 12.37
C VAL A 33 -0.35 -14.65 12.18
N LYS A 34 -1.16 -13.91 12.96
CA LYS A 34 -1.21 -12.44 12.92
C LYS A 34 0.14 -11.81 13.28
N ALA A 35 0.87 -12.37 14.24
CA ALA A 35 2.21 -11.89 14.61
C ALA A 35 3.23 -12.08 13.47
N CYS A 36 3.23 -13.24 12.81
CA CYS A 36 4.12 -13.53 11.70
C CYS A 36 3.83 -12.63 10.48
N GLN A 37 2.56 -12.37 10.18
CA GLN A 37 2.16 -11.45 9.11
C GLN A 37 2.60 -10.02 9.40
N ARG A 38 2.40 -9.53 10.63
CA ARG A 38 2.87 -8.20 11.07
C ARG A 38 4.40 -8.10 11.00
N GLY A 39 5.11 -9.09 11.55
CA GLY A 39 6.58 -9.14 11.50
C GLY A 39 7.12 -9.19 10.07
N GLY A 40 6.48 -9.96 9.18
CA GLY A 40 6.84 -10.00 7.76
C GLY A 40 6.65 -8.65 7.06
N THR A 41 5.58 -7.93 7.40
CA THR A 41 5.31 -6.58 6.88
C THR A 41 6.38 -5.58 7.36
N LEU A 42 6.73 -5.60 8.65
CA LEU A 42 7.79 -4.75 9.21
C LEU A 42 9.15 -5.03 8.60
N VAL A 43 9.52 -6.30 8.44
CA VAL A 43 10.79 -6.71 7.80
C VAL A 43 10.81 -6.31 6.33
N LYS A 44 9.69 -6.44 5.60
CA LYS A 44 9.59 -5.95 4.21
C LYS A 44 9.73 -4.43 4.14
N GLY A 45 9.14 -3.68 5.06
CA GLY A 45 9.31 -2.23 5.15
C GLY A 45 10.76 -1.82 5.41
N LEU A 46 11.41 -2.46 6.38
CA LEU A 46 12.83 -2.24 6.70
C LEU A 46 13.77 -2.65 5.56
N LEU A 47 13.51 -3.78 4.90
CA LEU A 47 14.29 -4.21 3.74
C LEU A 47 14.04 -3.33 2.53
N GLY A 48 12.83 -2.83 2.31
CA GLY A 48 12.52 -1.86 1.26
C GLY A 48 13.26 -0.54 1.48
N PHE A 49 13.34 -0.10 2.73
CA PHE A 49 14.15 1.05 3.14
C PHE A 49 15.66 0.80 2.96
N ALA A 50 16.18 -0.35 3.42
CA ALA A 50 17.59 -0.71 3.31
C ALA A 50 18.04 -1.07 1.88
N ARG A 51 17.12 -1.46 0.99
CA ARG A 51 17.39 -1.79 -0.43
C ARG A 51 17.41 -0.57 -1.36
N GLN A 52 17.48 0.65 -0.84
CA GLN A 52 17.68 1.84 -1.68
C GLN A 52 18.90 1.72 -2.64
N ASP A 53 19.83 0.80 -2.39
CA ASP A 53 21.00 0.51 -3.26
C ASP A 53 20.74 -0.44 -4.46
N LEU A 54 19.55 -1.04 -4.62
CA LEU A 54 19.22 -1.95 -5.75
C LEU A 54 18.00 -1.50 -6.58
N ALA A 55 17.74 -0.19 -6.64
CA ALA A 55 16.72 0.34 -7.55
C ALA A 55 17.19 0.20 -9.01
N GLU A 56 16.58 -0.71 -9.78
CA GLU A 56 16.74 -0.73 -11.23
C GLU A 56 15.96 0.44 -11.84
N LYS A 57 16.65 1.57 -11.99
CA LYS A 57 16.11 2.72 -12.71
C LYS A 57 15.99 2.37 -14.18
N ARG A 58 14.75 2.29 -14.66
CA ARG A 58 14.40 2.14 -16.08
C ARG A 58 13.41 3.20 -16.49
N GLU A 59 13.18 3.32 -17.79
CA GLU A 59 12.06 4.14 -18.29
C GLU A 59 10.73 3.52 -17.84
N VAL A 60 9.86 4.36 -17.32
CA VAL A 60 8.56 3.99 -16.75
C VAL A 60 7.49 4.86 -17.36
N ASP A 61 6.46 4.22 -17.92
CA ASP A 61 5.20 4.88 -18.22
C ASP A 61 4.39 5.01 -16.91
N LEU A 62 4.28 6.23 -16.42
CA LEU A 62 3.56 6.53 -15.18
C LEU A 62 2.05 6.26 -15.32
N ASN A 63 1.48 6.46 -16.51
CA ASN A 63 0.07 6.16 -16.75
C ASN A 63 -0.17 4.65 -16.76
N ALA A 64 0.77 3.84 -17.26
CA ALA A 64 0.69 2.39 -17.16
C ALA A 64 0.68 1.92 -15.70
N VAL A 65 1.54 2.49 -14.85
CA VAL A 65 1.56 2.24 -13.40
C VAL A 65 0.21 2.58 -12.77
N VAL A 66 -0.36 3.75 -13.07
CA VAL A 66 -1.67 4.14 -12.53
C VAL A 66 -2.78 3.18 -12.99
N ARG A 67 -2.82 2.81 -14.27
CA ARG A 67 -3.83 1.89 -14.80
C ARG A 67 -3.74 0.49 -14.16
N GLU A 68 -2.53 -0.01 -13.90
CA GLU A 68 -2.34 -1.28 -13.18
C GLU A 68 -2.94 -1.21 -11.78
N GLN A 69 -2.72 -0.10 -11.05
CA GLN A 69 -3.28 0.10 -9.72
C GLN A 69 -4.80 0.28 -9.73
N VAL A 70 -5.35 1.02 -10.70
CA VAL A 70 -6.79 1.15 -10.91
C VAL A 70 -7.44 -0.22 -11.07
N ALA A 71 -6.91 -1.08 -11.94
CA ALA A 71 -7.45 -2.41 -12.17
C ALA A 71 -7.42 -3.31 -10.92
N LEU A 72 -6.43 -3.12 -10.04
CA LEU A 72 -6.35 -3.83 -8.75
C LEU A 72 -7.38 -3.29 -7.76
N LEU A 73 -7.46 -1.97 -7.60
CA LEU A 73 -8.41 -1.29 -6.70
C LEU A 73 -9.86 -1.55 -7.10
N GLU A 74 -10.14 -1.63 -8.40
CA GLU A 74 -11.46 -2.00 -8.89
C GLU A 74 -11.88 -3.39 -8.39
N ARG A 75 -10.95 -4.34 -8.30
CA ARG A 75 -11.25 -5.70 -7.83
C ARG A 75 -11.40 -5.81 -6.32
N THR A 76 -10.76 -4.93 -5.55
CA THR A 76 -10.67 -5.06 -4.09
C THR A 76 -11.49 -4.04 -3.31
N THR A 77 -11.78 -2.88 -3.89
CA THR A 77 -12.15 -1.66 -3.14
C THR A 77 -13.43 -0.99 -3.64
N LEU A 78 -14.02 -1.44 -4.76
CA LEU A 78 -15.27 -0.85 -5.32
C LEU A 78 -16.49 -0.87 -4.39
N GLN A 79 -16.45 -1.61 -3.29
CA GLN A 79 -17.58 -1.63 -2.35
C GLN A 79 -17.63 -0.39 -1.43
N LYS A 80 -16.60 0.46 -1.42
CA LYS A 80 -16.51 1.55 -0.43
C LYS A 80 -16.34 2.96 -1.01
N VAL A 81 -15.72 3.15 -2.18
CA VAL A 81 -15.41 4.48 -2.73
C VAL A 81 -15.59 4.52 -4.25
N ASP A 82 -15.94 5.69 -4.77
CA ASP A 82 -15.93 6.00 -6.21
C ASP A 82 -14.51 6.30 -6.68
N LEU A 83 -14.20 5.97 -7.94
CA LEU A 83 -12.88 6.14 -8.53
C LEU A 83 -12.96 7.07 -9.75
N GLU A 84 -12.21 8.17 -9.71
CA GLU A 84 -12.03 9.10 -10.82
C GLU A 84 -10.58 9.06 -11.30
N VAL A 85 -10.38 9.01 -12.62
CA VAL A 85 -9.05 8.86 -13.23
C VAL A 85 -8.91 9.86 -14.37
N ASP A 86 -7.97 10.80 -14.24
CA ASP A 86 -7.67 11.83 -15.23
C ASP A 86 -6.17 11.81 -15.58
N LEU A 87 -5.82 11.07 -16.63
CA LEU A 87 -4.43 10.85 -17.02
C LEU A 87 -4.10 11.63 -18.30
N ALA A 88 -3.09 12.49 -18.23
CA ALA A 88 -2.59 13.18 -19.41
C ALA A 88 -2.13 12.17 -20.48
N PRO A 89 -2.69 12.20 -21.70
CA PRO A 89 -2.46 11.16 -22.72
C PRO A 89 -0.99 11.09 -23.18
N ASP A 90 -0.30 12.25 -23.26
CA ASP A 90 1.07 12.38 -23.77
C ASP A 90 2.09 12.68 -22.67
N LEU A 91 1.95 11.99 -21.53
CA LEU A 91 2.91 12.11 -20.44
C LEU A 91 4.22 11.40 -20.83
N PRO A 92 5.38 12.08 -20.75
CA PRO A 92 6.65 11.46 -21.10
C PRO A 92 7.01 10.35 -20.10
N PRO A 93 7.77 9.33 -20.51
CA PRO A 93 8.30 8.37 -19.57
C PRO A 93 9.20 9.05 -18.54
N ILE A 94 9.21 8.50 -17.33
CA ILE A 94 10.11 8.93 -16.25
C ILE A 94 11.18 7.87 -16.01
N LEU A 95 12.34 8.28 -15.52
CA LEU A 95 13.36 7.34 -15.06
C LEU A 95 13.09 6.98 -13.59
N GLY A 96 12.81 5.72 -13.30
CA GLY A 96 12.48 5.27 -11.95
C GLY A 96 12.45 3.75 -11.80
N ASP A 97 12.20 3.28 -10.59
CA ASP A 97 11.92 1.87 -10.31
C ASP A 97 10.40 1.66 -10.27
N PRO A 98 9.83 0.90 -11.22
CA PRO A 98 8.40 0.62 -11.26
C PRO A 98 7.86 -0.09 -10.03
N ALA A 99 8.65 -0.96 -9.39
CA ALA A 99 8.21 -1.64 -8.18
C ALA A 99 8.07 -0.65 -7.02
N ALA A 100 9.02 0.28 -6.90
CA ALA A 100 8.96 1.35 -5.91
C ALA A 100 7.78 2.31 -6.16
N LEU A 101 7.53 2.67 -7.43
CA LEU A 101 6.39 3.52 -7.81
C LEU A 101 5.04 2.84 -7.54
N ASN A 102 4.89 1.56 -7.93
CA ASN A 102 3.71 0.77 -7.64
C ASN A 102 3.44 0.69 -6.13
N HIS A 103 4.48 0.43 -5.33
CA HIS A 103 4.36 0.36 -3.88
C HIS A 103 3.97 1.72 -3.26
N ALA A 104 4.60 2.81 -3.71
CA ALA A 104 4.27 4.15 -3.25
C ALA A 104 2.81 4.52 -3.59
N LEU A 105 2.38 4.28 -4.83
CA LEU A 105 1.02 4.56 -5.27
C LEU A 105 -0.01 3.73 -4.48
N MET A 106 0.22 2.43 -4.30
CA MET A 106 -0.65 1.57 -3.50
C MET A 106 -0.79 2.09 -2.07
N ASN A 107 0.31 2.49 -1.42
CA ASN A 107 0.26 3.02 -0.06
C ASN A 107 -0.56 4.32 0.03
N LEU A 108 -0.42 5.22 -0.95
CA LEU A 108 -1.22 6.43 -1.01
C LEU A 108 -2.70 6.12 -1.20
N CYS A 109 -3.05 5.20 -2.11
CA CYS A 109 -4.44 4.79 -2.34
C CYS A 109 -5.07 4.15 -1.10
N VAL A 110 -4.35 3.28 -0.39
CA VAL A 110 -4.84 2.68 0.87
C VAL A 110 -5.07 3.76 1.93
N ASN A 111 -4.15 4.71 2.08
CA ASN A 111 -4.30 5.80 3.02
C ASN A 111 -5.51 6.69 2.70
N ALA A 112 -5.71 7.00 1.41
CA ALA A 112 -6.86 7.74 0.93
C ALA A 112 -8.19 7.02 1.21
N VAL A 113 -8.27 5.72 0.95
CA VAL A 113 -9.45 4.90 1.24
C VAL A 113 -9.75 4.85 2.74
N ASP A 114 -8.72 4.70 3.57
CA ASP A 114 -8.87 4.69 5.03
C ASP A 114 -9.36 6.04 5.57
N ALA A 115 -9.05 7.14 4.88
CA ALA A 115 -9.57 8.48 5.20
C ALA A 115 -11.05 8.67 4.82
N MET A 116 -11.65 7.73 4.08
CA MET A 116 -13.03 7.76 3.57
C MET A 116 -13.91 6.60 4.11
N PRO A 117 -14.10 6.44 5.44
CA PRO A 117 -14.83 5.30 6.01
C PRO A 117 -16.33 5.26 5.66
N ALA A 118 -16.94 6.42 5.35
CA ALA A 118 -18.32 6.54 4.91
C ALA A 118 -18.48 6.51 3.38
N GLY A 119 -17.39 6.23 2.67
CA GLY A 119 -17.27 6.41 1.23
C GLY A 119 -16.84 7.83 0.84
N GLY A 120 -16.74 8.05 -0.46
CA GLY A 120 -16.16 9.26 -1.06
C GLY A 120 -15.54 8.95 -2.42
N THR A 121 -14.76 9.89 -2.95
CA THR A 121 -14.11 9.77 -4.26
C THR A 121 -12.60 9.74 -4.12
N LEU A 122 -11.98 8.67 -4.62
CA LEU A 122 -10.54 8.58 -4.86
C LEU A 122 -10.26 9.11 -6.27
N ILE A 123 -9.37 10.09 -6.39
CA ILE A 123 -9.04 10.74 -7.65
C ILE A 123 -7.56 10.54 -7.95
N LEU A 124 -7.26 9.99 -9.12
CA LEU A 124 -5.90 9.80 -9.62
C LEU A 124 -5.65 10.68 -10.83
N ARG A 125 -4.67 11.58 -10.73
CA ARG A 125 -4.34 12.50 -11.84
C ARG A 125 -2.89 12.41 -12.25
N THR A 126 -2.63 12.56 -13.55
CA THR A 126 -1.29 12.79 -14.06
C THR A 126 -1.25 13.96 -15.01
N TRP A 127 -0.23 14.81 -14.89
CA TRP A 127 -0.02 15.94 -15.80
C TRP A 127 1.45 16.32 -15.89
N ARG A 128 1.76 17.19 -16.86
CA ARG A 128 3.09 17.81 -16.97
C ARG A 128 3.08 19.17 -16.30
N GLU A 129 4.05 19.42 -15.44
CA GLU A 129 4.25 20.72 -14.79
C GLU A 129 5.74 21.02 -14.65
N GLY A 130 6.18 22.22 -15.06
CA GLY A 130 7.58 22.64 -14.90
C GLY A 130 8.59 21.69 -15.53
N GLY A 131 8.25 21.06 -16.66
CA GLY A 131 9.10 20.07 -17.34
C GLY A 131 9.14 18.69 -16.69
N ARG A 132 8.37 18.45 -15.62
CA ARG A 132 8.30 17.17 -14.90
C ARG A 132 6.94 16.51 -15.09
N ALA A 133 6.90 15.20 -14.97
CA ALA A 133 5.64 14.46 -14.79
C ALA A 133 5.20 14.57 -13.33
N ARG A 134 3.90 14.79 -13.11
CA ARG A 134 3.24 14.79 -11.80
C ARG A 134 2.27 13.62 -11.74
N LEU A 135 2.22 12.98 -10.59
CA LEU A 135 1.19 12.03 -10.20
C LEU A 135 0.58 12.55 -8.90
N GLU A 136 -0.74 12.64 -8.88
CA GLU A 136 -1.53 13.02 -7.72
C GLU A 136 -2.47 11.89 -7.33
N VAL A 137 -2.60 11.71 -6.02
CA VAL A 137 -3.62 10.90 -5.38
C VAL A 137 -4.36 11.84 -4.45
N ALA A 138 -5.64 12.06 -4.72
CA ALA A 138 -6.50 12.91 -3.91
C ALA A 138 -7.72 12.11 -3.42
N ASP A 139 -8.21 12.48 -2.24
CA ASP A 139 -9.40 11.89 -1.64
C ASP A 139 -10.34 12.97 -1.12
N THR A 140 -11.61 12.62 -0.97
CA THR A 140 -12.63 13.47 -0.34
C THR A 140 -12.88 13.09 1.12
N GLY A 141 -11.87 12.52 1.78
CA GLY A 141 -11.96 12.03 3.14
C GLY A 141 -11.90 13.12 4.20
N ASN A 142 -11.62 12.70 5.43
CA ASN A 142 -11.58 13.58 6.60
C ASN A 142 -10.38 14.56 6.62
N GLY A 143 -9.43 14.41 5.70
CA GLY A 143 -8.25 15.25 5.60
C GLY A 143 -7.29 15.10 6.79
N MET A 144 -6.32 16.00 6.87
CA MET A 144 -5.34 16.03 7.95
C MET A 144 -5.40 17.36 8.68
N THR A 145 -5.27 17.33 10.01
CA THR A 145 -4.97 18.57 10.75
C THR A 145 -3.56 19.04 10.42
N GLU A 146 -3.29 20.32 10.61
CA GLU A 146 -1.97 20.92 10.33
C GLU A 146 -0.82 20.21 11.08
N GLU A 147 -1.08 19.75 12.31
CA GLU A 147 -0.10 19.00 13.10
C GLU A 147 0.20 17.61 12.53
N VAL A 148 -0.84 16.91 12.04
CA VAL A 148 -0.71 15.61 11.38
C VAL A 148 0.02 15.75 10.04
N LEU A 149 -0.35 16.76 9.25
CA LEU A 149 0.26 17.03 7.94
C LEU A 149 1.78 17.23 8.05
N ARG A 150 2.24 17.97 9.06
CA ARG A 150 3.68 18.20 9.30
C ARG A 150 4.46 16.92 9.60
N LYS A 151 3.80 15.89 10.14
CA LYS A 151 4.41 14.61 10.52
C LYS A 151 4.07 13.47 9.56
N ALA A 152 3.24 13.72 8.55
CA ALA A 152 2.69 12.68 7.68
C ALA A 152 3.78 11.91 6.89
N THR A 153 4.93 12.54 6.67
CA THR A 153 6.10 11.92 6.01
C THR A 153 7.14 11.38 7.00
N ASP A 154 6.94 11.56 8.31
CA ASP A 154 7.88 11.09 9.31
C ASP A 154 7.83 9.57 9.41
N PRO A 155 9.00 8.89 9.48
CA PRO A 155 9.03 7.44 9.65
C PRO A 155 8.24 6.99 10.89
N PHE A 156 7.43 5.95 10.73
CA PHE A 156 6.64 5.30 11.78
C PHE A 156 5.51 6.14 12.40
N PHE A 157 5.25 7.35 11.91
CA PHE A 157 4.10 8.13 12.33
C PHE A 157 2.79 7.54 11.75
N THR A 158 1.79 7.32 12.60
CA THR A 158 0.45 6.86 12.20
C THR A 158 -0.61 7.43 13.14
N THR A 159 -1.77 7.76 12.59
CA THR A 159 -2.99 8.10 13.35
C THR A 159 -3.97 6.93 13.41
N LYS A 160 -3.65 5.80 12.76
CA LYS A 160 -4.44 4.57 12.76
C LYS A 160 -4.17 3.76 14.05
N PRO A 161 -5.20 3.14 14.66
CA PRO A 161 -5.09 2.33 15.87
C PRO A 161 -4.37 0.97 15.66
#